data_AF-A0A818F391-F1
#
_entry.id   AF-A0A818F391-F1
#
_cell.length_a   1.000
_cell.length_b   1.000
_cell.length_c   1.000
_cell.angle_alpha   90.00
_cell.angle_beta   90.00
_cell.angle_gamma   90.00
#
_symmetry.space_group_name_H-M   'P 1'
#
loop_
_entity.id
_entity.type
_entity.pdbx_description
1 polymer ?
#
loop_
_entity_poly.entity_id
_entity_poly.type
_entity_poly.pdbx_seq_one_letter_code
_entity_poly.pdbx_strand_id
1 'polypeptide(L)'
;NINIIQKKIQTTTNIECLDLEEKYLIRLSDEQLENEWNHLKNILLDKLYYAHNLLRQIAFTLKNHLNDLSSIYLFEYVGMTDDDNNIHQQLEQYEIKNFQLCYIQWAS
;
A
#
# COMPACT_ATOMS: atom_id res chain seq x y z
N ASN A 1 -46.58 -39.68 10.21
CA ASN A 1 -45.29 -40.39 10.20
C ASN A 1 -44.40 -39.81 9.14
N ILE A 2 -43.48 -38.97 9.61
CA ILE A 2 -42.46 -38.26 8.82
C ILE A 2 -41.38 -39.27 8.46
N ASN A 3 -40.95 -39.31 7.20
CA ASN A 3 -39.68 -39.93 6.83
C ASN A 3 -38.89 -38.96 5.94
N ILE A 4 -37.90 -38.35 6.57
CA ILE A 4 -36.84 -37.51 6.03
C ILE A 4 -35.78 -38.43 5.42
N ILE A 5 -35.20 -38.08 4.28
CA ILE A 5 -33.75 -38.11 4.03
C ILE A 5 -33.45 -37.07 2.95
N GLN A 6 -32.93 -35.93 3.42
CA GLN A 6 -32.30 -34.90 2.60
C GLN A 6 -30.92 -35.39 2.17
N LYS A 7 -30.63 -35.31 0.86
CA LYS A 7 -29.34 -35.69 0.29
C LYS A 7 -28.33 -34.56 0.55
N LYS A 8 -27.33 -34.87 1.38
CA LYS A 8 -26.19 -34.03 1.78
C LYS A 8 -25.52 -33.34 0.59
N ILE A 9 -25.44 -32.01 0.63
CA ILE A 9 -24.50 -31.19 -0.14
C ILE A 9 -23.17 -31.22 0.61
N GLN A 10 -22.10 -31.64 -0.06
CA GLN A 10 -20.73 -31.49 0.43
C GLN A 10 -19.96 -30.63 -0.56
N THR A 11 -19.76 -29.37 -0.19
CA THR A 11 -18.65 -28.55 -0.67
C THR A 11 -17.97 -27.96 0.56
N THR A 12 -16.86 -28.58 0.91
CA THR A 12 -15.92 -28.19 1.96
C THR A 12 -15.16 -26.94 1.51
N THR A 13 -15.64 -25.77 1.90
CA THR A 13 -14.79 -24.63 2.26
C THR A 13 -15.58 -23.84 3.27
N ASN A 14 -15.12 -23.89 4.52
CA ASN A 14 -15.74 -23.26 5.67
C ASN A 14 -15.57 -21.73 5.54
N ILE A 15 -16.30 -21.12 4.61
CA ILE A 15 -16.68 -19.72 4.75
C ILE A 15 -17.82 -19.80 5.76
N GLU A 16 -17.47 -19.80 7.04
CA GLU A 16 -18.38 -19.29 8.05
C GLU A 16 -18.78 -17.91 7.52
N CYS A 17 -19.98 -17.85 6.93
CA CYS A 17 -20.66 -16.60 6.73
C CYS A 17 -20.63 -15.96 8.12
N LEU A 18 -19.75 -14.97 8.31
CA LEU A 18 -19.75 -14.16 9.51
C LEU A 18 -21.17 -13.62 9.60
N ASP A 19 -21.98 -14.28 10.41
CA ASP A 19 -23.32 -13.85 10.77
C ASP A 19 -23.07 -12.66 11.70
N LEU A 20 -22.70 -11.54 11.07
CA LEU A 20 -22.48 -10.27 11.71
C LEU A 20 -23.82 -9.97 12.36
N GLU A 21 -23.89 -10.16 13.69
CA GLU A 21 -25.07 -9.83 14.49
C GLU A 21 -25.64 -8.50 13.99
N GLU A 22 -26.97 -8.38 13.90
CA GLU A 22 -27.68 -7.23 13.33
C GLU A 22 -27.18 -5.85 13.82
N LYS A 23 -26.57 -5.80 15.02
CA LYS A 23 -25.87 -4.63 15.58
C LYS A 23 -24.65 -4.15 14.79
N TYR A 24 -24.05 -4.98 13.95
CA TYR A 24 -22.93 -4.65 13.06
C TYR A 24 -23.40 -4.31 11.64
N LEU A 25 -24.71 -4.42 11.36
CA LEU A 25 -25.36 -3.99 10.11
C LEU A 25 -25.87 -2.54 10.20
N ILE A 26 -25.36 -1.74 11.13
CA ILE A 26 -25.69 -0.32 11.23
C ILE A 26 -25.23 0.38 9.95
N ARG A 27 -26.18 0.87 9.17
CA ARG A 27 -25.89 1.73 8.02
C ARG A 27 -25.37 3.06 8.53
N LEU A 28 -24.21 3.46 8.01
CA LEU A 28 -23.69 4.81 8.22
C LEU A 28 -24.66 5.83 7.60
N SER A 29 -24.85 6.95 8.28
CA SER A 29 -25.52 8.12 7.69
C SER A 29 -24.66 8.72 6.58
N ASP A 30 -25.27 9.52 5.71
CA ASP A 30 -24.55 10.23 4.66
C ASP A 30 -23.43 11.12 5.22
N GLU A 31 -23.66 11.76 6.37
CA GLU A 31 -22.65 12.56 7.08
C GLU A 31 -21.47 11.69 7.57
N GLN A 32 -21.74 10.50 8.11
CA GLN A 32 -20.68 9.57 8.52
C GLN A 32 -19.87 9.08 7.31
N LEU A 33 -20.54 8.76 6.20
CA LEU A 33 -19.86 8.37 4.96
C LEU A 33 -18.98 9.49 4.40
N GLU A 34 -19.47 10.74 4.42
CA GLU A 34 -18.69 11.89 3.97
C GLU A 34 -17.48 12.16 4.88
N ASN A 35 -17.64 12.03 6.19
CA ASN A 35 -16.53 12.16 7.14
C ASN A 35 -15.45 11.10 6.91
N GLU A 36 -15.83 9.82 6.75
CA GLU A 36 -14.89 8.73 6.44
C GLU A 36 -14.20 8.96 5.10
N TRP A 37 -14.94 9.40 4.08
CA TRP A 37 -14.36 9.74 2.77
C TRP A 37 -13.32 10.85 2.87
N ASN A 38 -13.63 11.93 3.59
CA ASN A 38 -12.70 13.04 3.80
C ASN A 38 -11.47 12.60 4.60
N HIS A 39 -11.65 11.75 5.61
CA HIS A 39 -10.55 11.18 6.38
C HIS A 39 -9.60 10.35 5.51
N LEU A 40 -10.14 9.44 4.69
CA LEU A 40 -9.36 8.63 3.75
C LEU A 40 -8.62 9.50 2.73
N LYS A 41 -9.28 10.53 2.21
CA LYS A 41 -8.64 11.49 1.28
C LYS A 41 -7.45 12.20 1.92
N ASN A 42 -7.59 12.65 3.17
CA ASN A 42 -6.50 13.30 3.89
C ASN A 42 -5.31 12.34 4.10
N ILE A 43 -5.58 11.09 4.51
CA ILE A 43 -4.53 10.07 4.63
C ILE A 43 -3.80 9.85 3.29
N LEU A 44 -4.53 9.78 2.18
CA LEU A 44 -3.93 9.63 0.85
C LEU A 44 -3.08 10.83 0.45
N LEU A 45 -3.51 12.05 0.77
CA LEU A 45 -2.74 13.26 0.53
C LEU A 45 -1.45 13.30 1.36
N ASP A 46 -1.52 12.91 2.63
CA ASP A 46 -0.35 12.83 3.50
C ASP A 46 0.64 11.78 2.96
N LYS A 47 0.17 10.58 2.62
CA LYS A 47 0.99 9.53 2.00
C LYS A 47 1.69 10.06 0.73
N LEU A 48 0.95 10.75 -0.15
CA LEU A 48 1.52 11.32 -1.37
C LEU A 48 2.59 12.38 -1.07
N TYR A 49 2.35 13.26 -0.11
CA TYR A 49 3.29 14.31 0.28
C TYR A 49 4.59 13.71 0.83
N TYR A 50 4.49 12.73 1.73
CA TYR A 50 5.67 12.05 2.29
C TYR A 50 6.42 11.25 1.23
N ALA A 51 5.70 10.50 0.38
CA ALA A 51 6.30 9.76 -0.72
C ALA A 51 7.09 10.67 -1.67
N HIS A 52 6.50 11.81 -2.05
CA HIS A 52 7.17 12.81 -2.87
C HIS A 52 8.45 13.33 -2.22
N ASN A 53 8.41 13.67 -0.92
CA ASN A 53 9.57 14.18 -0.21
C ASN A 53 10.70 13.16 -0.10
N LEU A 54 10.37 11.89 0.18
CA LEU A 54 11.33 10.80 0.23
C LEU A 54 11.98 10.58 -1.13
N LEU A 55 11.19 10.44 -2.19
CA LEU A 55 11.70 10.27 -3.56
C LEU A 55 12.53 11.46 -4.02
N ARG A 56 12.17 12.69 -3.62
CA ARG A 56 12.96 13.89 -3.89
C ARG A 56 14.34 13.82 -3.25
N GLN A 57 14.43 13.37 -2.00
CA GLN A 57 15.71 13.19 -1.32
C GLN A 57 16.58 12.14 -2.03
N ILE A 58 15.99 11.00 -2.38
CA ILE A 58 16.68 9.95 -3.14
C ILE A 58 17.19 10.48 -4.49
N ALA A 59 16.37 11.23 -5.22
CA ALA A 59 16.77 11.85 -6.48
C ALA A 59 17.93 12.85 -6.30
N PHE A 60 17.96 13.63 -5.21
CA PHE A 60 19.08 14.51 -4.90
C PHE A 60 20.37 13.73 -4.57
N THR A 61 20.26 12.62 -3.85
CA THR A 61 21.41 11.75 -3.58
C THR A 61 21.95 11.14 -4.87
N LEU A 62 21.08 10.59 -5.71
CA LEU A 62 21.42 10.02 -7.01
C LEU A 62 22.05 11.07 -7.95
N LYS A 63 21.58 12.32 -7.91
CA LYS A 63 22.17 13.43 -8.69
C LYS A 63 23.65 13.63 -8.40
N ASN A 64 24.06 13.50 -7.14
CA ASN A 64 25.44 13.71 -6.71
C ASN A 64 26.25 12.41 -6.72
N HIS A 65 25.66 11.30 -7.18
CA HIS A 65 26.31 10.01 -7.21
C HIS A 65 27.31 9.94 -8.38
N LEU A 66 28.52 9.43 -8.12
CA LEU A 66 29.61 9.41 -9.09
C LEU A 66 29.40 8.38 -10.21
N ASN A 67 28.70 7.28 -9.89
CA ASN A 67 28.43 6.19 -10.82
C ASN A 67 27.00 6.28 -11.36
N ASP A 68 26.82 5.87 -12.61
CA ASP A 68 25.49 5.61 -13.17
C ASP A 68 24.86 4.39 -12.49
N LEU A 69 23.69 4.58 -11.90
CA LEU A 69 22.90 3.54 -11.22
C LEU A 69 21.60 3.24 -11.97
N SER A 70 21.46 3.67 -13.22
CA SER A 70 20.24 3.48 -14.02
C SER A 70 19.88 2.01 -14.30
N SER A 71 20.81 1.08 -14.11
CA SER A 71 20.53 -0.35 -14.22
C SER A 71 19.93 -0.95 -12.94
N ILE A 72 19.90 -0.21 -11.83
CA ILE A 72 19.50 -0.70 -10.50
C ILE A 72 18.04 -0.33 -10.23
N TYR A 73 17.33 -1.18 -9.48
CA TYR A 73 15.98 -0.89 -9.00
C TYR A 73 15.99 -0.11 -7.69
N LEU A 74 14.98 0.74 -7.45
CA LEU A 74 14.87 1.58 -6.25
C LEU A 74 15.10 0.78 -4.95
N PHE A 75 14.43 -0.37 -4.81
CA PHE A 75 14.51 -1.17 -3.58
C PHE A 75 15.89 -1.80 -3.39
N GLU A 76 16.56 -2.16 -4.49
CA GLU A 76 17.93 -2.67 -4.46
C GLU A 76 18.89 -1.55 -4.06
N TYR A 77 18.78 -0.37 -4.66
CA TYR A 77 19.57 0.81 -4.28
C TYR A 77 19.41 1.16 -2.80
N VAL A 78 18.17 1.15 -2.30
CA VAL A 78 17.88 1.41 -0.89
C VAL A 78 18.51 0.34 -0.01
N GLY A 79 18.38 -0.95 -0.37
CA GLY A 79 19.03 -2.03 0.37
C GLY A 79 20.56 -1.96 0.40
N MET A 80 21.19 -1.27 -0.55
CA MET A 80 22.65 -1.03 -0.55
C MET A 80 23.07 0.19 0.29
N THR A 81 22.12 1.05 0.69
CA THR A 81 22.41 2.37 1.28
C THR A 81 21.73 2.61 2.63
N ASP A 82 20.73 1.81 2.99
CA ASP A 82 19.89 1.95 4.18
C ASP A 82 20.24 0.90 5.24
N ASP A 83 21.32 1.16 5.98
CA ASP A 83 21.87 0.23 6.99
C ASP A 83 20.84 -0.18 8.06
N ASP A 84 19.93 0.71 8.44
CA ASP A 84 18.92 0.48 9.48
C ASP A 84 17.53 0.08 8.93
N ASN A 85 17.41 -0.15 7.62
CA ASN A 85 16.16 -0.51 6.93
C ASN A 85 15.01 0.53 7.12
N ASN A 86 15.35 1.77 7.49
CA ASN A 86 14.40 2.84 7.79
C ASN A 86 13.75 3.36 6.51
N ILE A 87 14.56 3.63 5.48
CA ILE A 87 14.08 4.07 4.17
C ILE A 87 13.22 2.99 3.54
N HIS A 88 13.62 1.72 3.63
CA HIS A 88 12.84 0.60 3.11
C HIS A 88 11.44 0.51 3.74
N GLN A 89 11.35 0.60 5.08
CA GLN A 89 10.06 0.62 5.78
C GLN A 89 9.18 1.79 5.36
N GLN A 90 9.77 2.98 5.12
CA GLN A 90 9.03 4.12 4.63
C GLN A 90 8.50 3.92 3.20
N LEU A 91 9.26 3.26 2.33
CA LEU A 91 8.79 2.92 0.98
C LEU A 91 7.56 2.01 1.04
N GLU A 92 7.56 1.01 1.94
CA GLU A 92 6.42 0.13 2.16
C GLU A 92 5.23 0.87 2.77
N GLN A 93 5.45 1.67 3.82
CA GLN A 93 4.41 2.45 4.51
C GLN A 93 3.67 3.40 3.55
N TYR A 94 4.39 4.01 2.63
CA TYR A 94 3.84 4.94 1.64
C TYR A 94 3.49 4.26 0.31
N GLU A 95 3.54 2.93 0.24
CA GLU A 95 3.15 2.12 -0.92
C GLU A 95 3.90 2.53 -2.21
N ILE A 96 5.15 2.95 -2.07
CA ILE A 96 5.99 3.31 -3.21
C ILE A 96 6.34 2.05 -3.98
N LYS A 97 5.98 2.03 -5.26
CA LYS A 97 6.30 0.91 -6.14
C LYS A 97 7.80 0.85 -6.39
N ASN A 98 8.33 -0.36 -6.48
CA ASN A 98 9.67 -0.55 -6.99
C ASN A 98 9.71 -0.20 -8.50
N PHE A 99 10.70 0.56 -8.92
CA PHE A 99 10.93 0.95 -10.30
C PHE A 99 12.43 1.00 -10.60
N GLN A 100 12.77 0.86 -11.88
CA GLN A 100 14.15 1.00 -12.33
C GLN A 100 14.57 2.47 -12.25
N LEU A 101 15.74 2.73 -11.67
CA LEU A 101 16.30 4.09 -11.63
C LEU A 101 16.60 4.58 -13.04
N CYS A 102 16.49 5.89 -13.26
CA CYS A 102 16.79 6.49 -14.55
C CYS A 102 18.04 7.35 -14.45
N TYR A 103 18.88 7.30 -15.48
CA TYR A 103 19.94 8.27 -15.64
C TYR A 103 19.31 9.63 -15.97
N ILE A 104 19.53 10.63 -15.11
CA ILE A 104 19.02 11.98 -15.34
C ILE A 104 20.14 12.81 -15.96
N GLN A 105 20.23 12.80 -17.29
CA GLN A 105 21.11 13.69 -18.03
C GLN A 105 20.50 15.09 -18.06
N TRP A 106 21.05 16.03 -17.29
CA TRP A 106 20.62 17.43 -17.37
C TRP A 106 21.30 18.11 -18.56
N ALA A 107 20.51 18.83 -19.36
CA ALA A 107 21.03 19.75 -20.38
C ALA A 107 21.80 20.88 -19.69
N SER A 108 23.02 21.12 -20.18
CA SER A 108 23.95 22.15 -19.71
C SER A 108 23.46 23.56 -19.97
#